data_AF-A0A2V6RMA9-F1
#
_entry.id   AF-A0A2V6RMA9-F1
#
_cell.length_a   1.000
_cell.length_b   1.000
_cell.length_c   1.000
_cell.angle_alpha   90.00
_cell.angle_beta   90.00
_cell.angle_gamma   90.00
#
_symmetry.space_group_name_H-M   'P 1'
#
loop_
_entity.id
_entity.type
_entity.pdbx_description
1 polymer ?
#
loop_
_entity_poly.entity_id
_entity_poly.type
_entity_poly.pdbx_seq_one_letter_code
_entity_poly.pdbx_strand_id
1 'polypeptide(L)'
;MIVRQVTRESADEYEYVRFFPDALALDLRRMPSRDGLTRAFLAERFGRAGHRIVRHLFARSYAEYHRKISLRGLSSLQAISDGAFARGLAAFERHCRAQGAGPIYEPVELFVFRRT
;
A
#
# COMPACT_ATOMS: atom_id res chain seq x y z
N MET A 1 4.40 20.70 7.41
CA MET A 1 3.38 19.70 7.06
C MET A 1 4.06 18.36 6.85
N ILE A 2 3.48 17.29 7.40
CA ILE A 2 3.96 15.92 7.19
C ILE A 2 2.82 15.14 6.54
N VAL A 3 3.11 14.48 5.42
CA VAL A 3 2.16 13.62 4.73
C VAL A 3 2.70 12.20 4.77
N ARG A 4 1.87 11.30 5.31
CA ARG A 4 2.14 9.86 5.37
C ARG A 4 1.21 9.16 4.40
N GLN A 5 1.73 8.63 3.30
CA GLN A 5 0.90 8.08 2.24
C GLN A 5 1.63 7.00 1.44
N VAL A 6 0.87 6.16 0.75
CA VAL A 6 1.38 5.29 -0.32
C VAL A 6 1.28 6.05 -1.63
N THR A 7 2.32 6.02 -2.47
CA THR A 7 2.26 6.57 -3.83
C THR A 7 2.24 5.44 -4.87
N ARG A 8 1.85 5.79 -6.11
CA ARG A 8 1.80 4.82 -7.22
C ARG A 8 3.13 4.08 -7.40
N GLU A 9 4.24 4.78 -7.17
CA GLU A 9 5.60 4.28 -7.33
C GLU A 9 6.02 3.24 -6.28
N SER A 10 5.23 3.01 -5.22
CA SER A 10 5.46 1.94 -4.24
C SER A 10 4.30 0.93 -4.18
N ALA A 11 3.31 1.03 -5.08
CA ALA A 11 2.13 0.18 -5.02
C ALA A 11 2.44 -1.32 -5.22
N ASP A 12 3.45 -1.65 -6.01
CA ASP A 12 3.86 -3.03 -6.33
C ASP A 12 4.76 -3.68 -5.26
N GLU A 13 5.27 -2.90 -4.31
CA GLU A 13 6.04 -3.38 -3.16
C GLU A 13 5.15 -4.09 -2.11
N TYR A 14 3.83 -3.92 -2.18
CA TYR A 14 2.87 -4.62 -1.33
C TYR A 14 2.59 -6.00 -1.91
N GLU A 15 3.11 -7.03 -1.27
CA GLU A 15 3.06 -8.37 -1.82
C GLU A 15 1.64 -8.88 -2.10
N TYR A 16 0.66 -8.55 -1.23
CA TYR A 16 -0.73 -8.98 -1.43
C TYR A 16 -1.31 -8.46 -2.76
N VAL A 17 -0.89 -7.29 -3.25
CA VAL A 17 -1.51 -6.66 -4.44
C VAL A 17 -1.39 -7.51 -5.71
N ARG A 18 -0.38 -8.39 -5.76
CA ARG A 18 -0.15 -9.34 -6.87
C ARG A 18 -1.30 -10.32 -7.04
N PHE A 19 -2.08 -10.55 -5.99
CA PHE A 19 -3.21 -11.48 -5.97
C PHE A 19 -4.56 -10.79 -6.17
N PHE A 20 -4.62 -9.46 -6.11
CA PHE A 20 -5.85 -8.68 -6.25
C PHE A 20 -5.72 -7.62 -7.36
N PRO A 21 -5.63 -8.04 -8.64
CA PRO A 21 -5.39 -7.12 -9.76
C PRO A 21 -6.44 -6.01 -9.89
N ASP A 22 -7.71 -6.31 -9.62
CA ASP A 22 -8.80 -5.32 -9.64
C ASP A 22 -8.60 -4.24 -8.57
N ALA A 23 -8.09 -4.61 -7.39
CA ALA A 23 -7.80 -3.68 -6.30
C ALA A 23 -6.59 -2.83 -6.65
N LEU A 24 -5.53 -3.43 -7.20
CA LEU A 24 -4.35 -2.72 -7.68
C LEU A 24 -4.70 -1.70 -8.76
N ALA A 25 -5.54 -2.07 -9.75
CA ALA A 25 -5.99 -1.16 -10.78
C ALA A 25 -6.79 0.03 -10.21
N LEU A 26 -7.58 -0.20 -9.17
CA LEU A 26 -8.31 0.86 -8.47
C LEU A 26 -7.36 1.79 -7.70
N ASP A 27 -6.38 1.23 -7.00
CA ASP A 27 -5.36 1.98 -6.26
C ASP A 27 -4.52 2.84 -7.20
N LEU A 28 -4.01 2.28 -8.31
CA LEU A 28 -3.22 3.02 -9.31
C LEU A 28 -3.96 4.19 -9.94
N ARG A 29 -5.30 4.14 -10.01
CA ARG A 29 -6.14 5.26 -10.48
C ARG A 29 -6.32 6.35 -9.44
N ARG A 30 -6.31 6.01 -8.15
CA ARG A 30 -6.63 6.93 -7.04
C ARG A 30 -5.39 7.51 -6.38
N MET A 31 -4.31 6.73 -6.33
CA MET A 31 -3.07 7.13 -5.68
C MET A 31 -2.40 8.27 -6.47
N PRO A 32 -1.94 9.34 -5.81
CA PRO A 32 -1.08 10.33 -6.43
C PRO A 32 0.27 9.70 -6.76
N SER A 33 0.98 10.29 -7.72
CA SER A 33 2.43 10.08 -7.84
C SER A 33 3.18 10.89 -6.78
N ARG A 34 4.43 10.52 -6.49
CA ARG A 34 5.34 11.31 -5.64
C ARG A 34 5.48 12.74 -6.15
N ASP A 35 5.64 12.88 -7.46
CA ASP A 35 5.75 14.17 -8.12
C ASP A 35 4.44 14.97 -8.06
N GLY A 36 3.30 14.31 -8.31
CA GLY A 36 1.98 14.96 -8.23
C GLY A 36 1.68 15.48 -6.83
N LEU A 37 1.98 14.68 -5.80
CA LEU A 37 1.87 15.10 -4.40
C LEU A 37 2.79 16.29 -4.10
N THR A 38 4.05 16.22 -4.52
CA THR A 38 5.01 17.31 -4.31
C THR A 38 4.53 18.61 -4.96
N ARG A 39 4.09 18.56 -6.22
CA ARG A 39 3.58 19.73 -6.95
C ARG A 39 2.36 20.37 -6.28
N ALA A 40 1.45 19.57 -5.74
CA ALA A 40 0.30 20.08 -4.99
C ALA A 40 0.71 20.93 -3.78
N PHE A 41 1.77 20.53 -3.06
CA PHE A 41 2.28 21.33 -1.92
C PHE A 41 3.07 22.56 -2.37
N LEU A 42 3.85 22.46 -3.45
CA LEU A 42 4.58 23.61 -3.99
C LEU A 42 3.63 24.74 -4.42
N ALA A 43 2.46 24.39 -4.99
CA ALA A 43 1.44 25.36 -5.36
C ALA A 43 0.90 26.17 -4.16
N GLU A 44 0.90 25.57 -2.96
CA GLU A 44 0.40 26.15 -1.73
C GLU A 44 1.49 26.83 -0.88
N ARG A 45 2.58 27.28 -1.51
CA ARG A 45 3.73 27.94 -0.84
C ARG A 45 4.34 27.09 0.28
N PHE A 46 4.43 25.79 0.05
CA PHE A 46 5.33 24.93 0.81
C PHE A 46 6.57 24.60 -0.01
N GLY A 47 7.72 24.52 0.63
CA GLY A 47 8.94 23.93 0.08
C GLY A 47 9.08 22.46 0.49
N ARG A 48 9.74 21.66 -0.35
CA ARG A 48 10.12 20.27 -0.02
C ARG A 48 11.27 20.27 0.98
N ALA A 49 11.06 19.70 2.15
CA ALA A 49 12.07 19.58 3.19
C ALA A 49 12.65 18.15 3.31
N GLY A 50 11.90 17.13 2.90
CA GLY A 50 12.38 15.75 2.89
C GLY A 50 11.37 14.77 2.33
N HIS A 51 11.88 13.58 1.96
CA HIS A 51 11.09 12.43 1.60
C HIS A 51 11.83 11.17 2.05
N ARG A 52 11.15 10.26 2.75
CA ARG A 52 11.71 8.96 3.15
C ARG A 52 10.66 7.86 3.02
N ILE A 53 11.09 6.68 2.55
CA ILE A 53 10.30 5.45 2.64
C ILE A 53 10.59 4.79 3.99
N VAL A 54 9.56 4.56 4.77
CA VAL A 54 9.63 3.86 6.06
C VAL A 54 8.99 2.49 5.89
N ARG A 55 9.72 1.43 6.25
CA ARG A 55 9.17 0.07 6.25
C ARG A 55 8.49 -0.22 7.59
N HIS A 56 7.17 -0.33 7.59
CA HIS A 56 6.37 -0.58 8.79
C HIS A 56 6.07 -2.07 8.92
N LEU A 57 6.19 -2.60 10.14
CA LEU A 57 5.77 -3.97 10.46
C LEU A 57 4.27 -4.09 10.22
N PHE A 58 3.90 -4.81 9.17
CA PHE A 58 2.50 -5.06 8.82
C PHE A 58 1.99 -6.35 9.45
N ALA A 59 2.79 -7.41 9.44
CA ALA A 59 2.44 -8.71 10.05
C ALA A 59 3.71 -9.38 10.60
N ARG A 60 3.60 -10.16 11.67
CA ARG A 60 4.73 -10.90 12.27
C ARG A 60 5.00 -12.24 11.59
N SER A 61 4.08 -12.69 10.74
CA SER A 61 4.19 -13.93 9.96
C SER A 61 3.27 -13.88 8.74
N TYR A 62 3.49 -14.77 7.76
CA TYR A 62 2.57 -14.94 6.63
C TYR A 62 1.18 -15.44 7.05
N ALA A 63 1.07 -16.17 8.15
CA ALA A 63 -0.22 -16.57 8.72
C ALA A 63 -1.00 -15.36 9.25
N GLU A 64 -0.33 -14.44 9.96
CA GLU A 64 -0.93 -13.17 10.37
C GLU A 64 -1.24 -12.29 9.16
N TYR A 65 -0.36 -12.29 8.14
CA TYR A 65 -0.56 -11.51 6.92
C TYR A 65 -1.83 -11.96 6.18
N HIS A 66 -1.97 -13.26 5.95
CA HIS A 66 -3.17 -13.87 5.37
C HIS A 66 -4.42 -13.48 6.16
N ARG A 67 -4.38 -13.65 7.50
CA ARG A 67 -5.50 -13.28 8.37
C ARG A 67 -5.88 -11.80 8.22
N LYS A 68 -4.91 -10.89 8.15
CA LYS A 68 -5.20 -9.45 8.00
C LYS A 68 -5.86 -9.12 6.67
N ILE A 69 -5.37 -9.71 5.58
CA ILE A 69 -5.93 -9.49 4.24
C ILE A 69 -7.31 -10.15 4.10
N SER A 70 -7.53 -11.32 4.71
CA SER A 70 -8.81 -12.04 4.65
C SER A 70 -9.95 -11.27 5.32
N LEU A 71 -9.66 -10.40 6.29
CA LEU A 71 -10.63 -9.50 6.91
C LEU A 71 -11.16 -8.42 5.95
N ARG A 72 -10.57 -8.29 4.74
CA ARG A 72 -10.98 -7.29 3.73
C ARG A 72 -11.05 -5.87 4.31
N GLY A 73 -10.10 -5.54 5.19
CA GLY A 73 -10.07 -4.25 5.89
C GLY A 73 -9.50 -3.09 5.08
N LEU A 74 -8.91 -3.35 3.92
CA LEU A 74 -8.32 -2.33 3.05
C LEU A 74 -9.37 -1.82 2.07
N SER A 75 -9.45 -0.50 1.89
CA SER A 75 -10.53 0.14 1.12
C SER A 75 -10.58 -0.30 -0.35
N SER A 76 -9.43 -0.62 -0.96
CA SER A 76 -9.40 -1.18 -2.32
C SER A 76 -9.93 -2.61 -2.38
N LEU A 77 -9.64 -3.44 -1.39
CA LEU A 77 -10.21 -4.78 -1.25
C LEU A 77 -11.71 -4.75 -0.96
N GLN A 78 -12.20 -3.75 -0.22
CA GLN A 78 -13.64 -3.54 0.01
C GLN A 78 -14.38 -3.15 -1.28
N ALA A 79 -13.71 -2.41 -2.17
CA ALA A 79 -14.32 -1.84 -3.36
C ALA A 79 -14.39 -2.78 -4.58
N ILE A 80 -13.68 -3.92 -4.55
CA ILE A 80 -13.79 -4.95 -5.60
C ILE A 80 -14.97 -5.89 -5.34
N SER A 81 -15.37 -6.67 -6.34
CA SER A 81 -16.44 -7.66 -6.19
C SER A 81 -16.05 -8.81 -5.25
N ASP A 82 -17.04 -9.48 -4.64
CA ASP A 82 -16.83 -10.65 -3.79
C ASP A 82 -16.14 -11.79 -4.53
N GLY A 83 -16.51 -12.02 -5.81
CA GLY A 83 -15.88 -13.03 -6.64
C GLY A 83 -14.41 -12.73 -6.94
N ALA A 84 -14.07 -11.46 -7.19
CA ALA A 84 -12.67 -11.04 -7.36
C ALA A 84 -11.88 -11.22 -6.07
N PHE A 85 -12.46 -10.82 -4.94
CA PHE A 85 -11.85 -10.97 -3.62
C PHE A 85 -11.61 -12.45 -3.27
N ALA A 86 -12.61 -13.32 -3.44
CA ALA A 86 -12.49 -14.74 -3.13
C ALA A 86 -11.40 -15.43 -3.97
N ARG A 87 -11.32 -15.13 -5.27
CA ARG A 87 -10.25 -15.67 -6.14
C ARG A 87 -8.86 -15.20 -5.70
N GLY A 88 -8.71 -13.91 -5.41
CA GLY A 88 -7.45 -13.35 -4.95
C GLY A 88 -7.04 -13.92 -3.60
N LEU A 89 -7.98 -14.04 -2.66
CA LEU A 89 -7.73 -14.60 -1.33
C LEU A 89 -7.28 -16.07 -1.40
N ALA A 90 -7.92 -16.89 -2.24
CA ALA A 90 -7.52 -18.29 -2.41
C ALA A 90 -6.10 -18.41 -3.00
N ALA A 91 -5.71 -17.52 -3.92
CA ALA A 91 -4.35 -17.50 -4.46
C ALA A 91 -3.33 -17.01 -3.42
N PHE A 92 -3.68 -15.97 -2.67
CA PHE A 92 -2.85 -15.42 -1.61
C PHE A 92 -2.66 -16.42 -0.47
N GLU A 93 -3.68 -17.19 -0.11
CA GLU A 93 -3.57 -18.25 0.89
C GLU A 93 -2.52 -19.31 0.49
N ARG A 94 -2.57 -19.79 -0.76
CA ARG A 94 -1.58 -20.75 -1.27
C ARG A 94 -0.17 -20.18 -1.20
N HIS A 95 -0.01 -18.90 -1.56
CA HIS A 95 1.26 -18.20 -1.44
C HIS A 95 1.74 -18.17 0.02
N CYS A 96 0.92 -17.64 0.94
CA CYS A 96 1.27 -17.55 2.36
C CYS A 96 1.65 -18.90 2.98
N ARG A 97 0.98 -20.00 2.59
CA ARG A 97 1.31 -21.35 3.07
C ARG A 97 2.65 -21.86 2.55
N ALA A 98 3.07 -21.44 1.37
CA ALA A 98 4.36 -21.81 0.79
C ALA A 98 5.53 -21.01 1.38
N GLN A 99 5.26 -19.92 2.10
CA GLN A 99 6.29 -19.08 2.70
C GLN A 99 6.70 -19.57 4.09
N GLY A 100 7.96 -19.30 4.44
CA GLY A 100 8.53 -19.62 5.74
C GLY A 100 8.12 -18.64 6.85
N ALA A 101 8.78 -18.75 7.99
CA ALA A 101 8.63 -17.80 9.09
C ALA A 101 9.30 -16.46 8.74
N GLY A 102 8.65 -15.35 9.07
CA GLY A 102 9.25 -14.02 8.95
C GLY A 102 8.25 -12.88 9.05
N PRO A 103 8.65 -11.73 9.62
CA PRO A 103 7.84 -10.53 9.62
C PRO A 103 7.73 -9.92 8.21
N ILE A 104 6.56 -9.35 7.92
CA ILE A 104 6.26 -8.62 6.68
C ILE A 104 6.34 -7.13 6.98
N TYR A 105 7.15 -6.43 6.20
CA TYR A 105 7.28 -4.99 6.28
C TYR A 105 6.84 -4.32 4.97
N GLU A 106 5.83 -3.47 5.08
CA GLU A 106 5.28 -2.73 3.95
C GLU A 106 5.85 -1.30 3.91
N PRO A 107 6.14 -0.75 2.73
CA PRO A 107 6.66 0.60 2.62
C PRO A 107 5.57 1.62 2.94
N VAL A 108 5.97 2.79 3.43
CA VAL A 108 5.10 3.95 3.60
C VAL A 108 5.94 5.18 3.31
N GLU A 109 5.43 6.08 2.48
CA GLU A 109 6.15 7.30 2.15
C GLU A 109 5.83 8.40 3.15
N LEU A 110 6.88 9.05 3.63
CA LEU A 110 6.83 10.18 4.54
C LEU A 110 7.41 11.40 3.82
N PHE A 111 6.53 12.30 3.42
CA PHE A 111 6.90 13.59 2.84
C PHE A 111 6.90 14.65 3.92
N VAL A 112 7.95 15.47 3.95
CA VAL A 112 8.07 16.61 4.86
C VAL A 112 8.13 17.87 4.02
N PHE A 113 7.20 18.78 4.30
CA PHE A 113 7.08 20.08 3.67
C PHE A 113 7.20 21.18 4.71
N ARG A 114 7.90 22.26 4.39
CA ARG A 114 8.02 23.46 5.25
C ARG A 114 7.33 24.62 4.56
N ARG A 115 6.62 25.45 5.33
CA ARG A 115 6.01 26.66 4.78
C ARG A 115 7.13 27.61 4.35
N THR A 116 6.98 28.16 3.16
CA THR A 116 7.89 29.19 2.62
C THR A 116 7.41 30.58 3.00
#